data_AF-A0A0F8Z3U3-F1
#
_entry.id   AF-A0A0F8Z3U3-F1
#
_cell.length_a   1.000
_cell.length_b   1.000
_cell.length_c   1.000
_cell.angle_alpha   90.00
_cell.angle_beta   90.00
_cell.angle_gamma   90.00
#
_symmetry.space_group_name_H-M   'P 1'
#
loop_
_entity.id
_entity.type
_entity.pdbx_description
1 polymer ?
#
loop_
_entity_poly.entity_id
_entity_poly.type
_entity_poly.pdbx_seq_one_letter_code
_entity_poly.pdbx_strand_id
1 'polypeptide(L)'
;PYVGLIITNCIIMGRAEAFYIQNNVRLSILDALANGAGYGYTLISIAIIRELLGFGSLLGIRIMPEGWTNWVVMSMAPGAFFLVGIFIWFTRTLAKQES
;
A
#
# COMPACT_ATOMS: atom_id res chain seq x y z
N PRO A 1 15.16 9.04 5.65
CA PRO A 1 14.22 10.15 5.99
C PRO A 1 12.77 9.64 6.07
N TYR A 2 12.52 8.68 6.96
CA TYR A 2 11.19 8.05 7.11
C TYR A 2 10.45 8.58 8.34
N VAL A 3 11.19 8.98 9.37
CA VAL A 3 10.63 9.53 10.62
C VAL A 3 9.68 10.69 10.32
N GLY A 4 10.08 11.62 9.44
CA GLY A 4 9.24 12.75 9.01
C GLY A 4 7.94 12.35 8.31
N LEU A 5 7.98 11.36 7.42
CA LEU A 5 6.79 10.84 6.73
C LEU A 5 5.87 10.04 7.65
N ILE A 6 6.43 9.40 8.68
CA ILE A 6 5.67 8.64 9.66
C ILE A 6 4.91 9.63 10.57
N ILE A 7 5.57 10.65 11.12
CA ILE A 7 4.93 11.61 12.03
C ILE A 7 3.84 12.45 11.34
N THR A 8 3.97 12.74 10.05
CA THR A 8 2.96 13.50 9.28
C THR A 8 1.98 12.61 8.52
N ASN A 9 1.98 11.29 8.76
CA ASN A 9 1.07 10.41 8.04
C ASN A 9 -0.39 10.61 8.49
N CYS A 10 -1.26 10.86 7.53
CA CYS A 10 -2.68 11.12 7.76
C CYS A 10 -3.41 9.93 8.42
N ILE A 11 -2.96 8.69 8.21
CA ILE A 11 -3.59 7.50 8.81
C ILE A 11 -3.43 7.50 10.34
N ILE A 12 -2.29 7.97 10.84
CA ILE A 12 -1.99 7.98 12.28
C ILE A 12 -2.83 9.05 12.95
N MET A 13 -2.81 10.28 12.42
CA MET A 13 -3.60 11.38 12.95
C MET A 13 -5.11 11.10 12.88
N GLY A 14 -5.60 10.60 11.74
CA GLY A 14 -7.03 10.31 11.58
C GLY A 14 -7.54 9.21 12.52
N ARG A 15 -6.77 8.14 12.75
CA ARG A 15 -7.15 7.13 13.75
C ARG A 15 -7.01 7.67 15.17
N ALA A 16 -5.96 8.44 15.48
CA ALA A 16 -5.75 9.09 16.78
C ALA A 16 -7.00 9.87 17.23
N GLU A 17 -7.52 10.73 16.35
CA GLU A 17 -8.70 11.55 16.62
C GLU A 17 -9.99 10.73 16.74
N ALA A 18 -10.17 9.73 15.88
CA ALA A 18 -11.43 8.96 15.82
C ALA A 18 -11.53 7.84 16.88
N PHE A 19 -10.43 7.18 17.24
CA PHE A 19 -10.47 5.94 18.01
C PHE A 19 -9.67 5.98 19.32
N TYR A 20 -8.51 6.66 19.37
CA TYR A 20 -7.66 6.64 20.58
C TYR A 20 -8.17 7.55 21.69
N ILE A 21 -8.82 8.66 21.34
CA ILE A 21 -9.38 9.60 22.34
C ILE A 21 -10.57 8.99 23.10
N GLN A 22 -11.28 8.04 22.48
CA GLN A 22 -12.56 7.54 23.00
C GLN A 22 -12.49 6.11 23.58
N ASN A 23 -11.38 5.37 23.39
CA ASN A 23 -11.28 3.96 23.76
C ASN A 23 -10.10 3.66 24.69
N ASN A 24 -10.18 2.51 25.36
CA ASN A 24 -9.10 2.00 26.22
C ASN A 24 -7.88 1.58 25.39
N VAL A 25 -6.68 1.78 25.96
CA VAL A 25 -5.36 1.51 25.34
C VAL A 25 -5.27 0.14 24.67
N ARG A 26 -5.83 -0.91 25.29
CA ARG A 26 -5.80 -2.28 24.75
C ARG A 26 -6.54 -2.42 23.41
N LEU A 27 -7.69 -1.76 23.27
CA LEU A 27 -8.47 -1.78 22.03
C LEU A 27 -7.78 -0.94 20.95
N SER A 28 -7.20 0.20 21.34
CA SER A 28 -6.46 1.08 20.43
C SER A 28 -5.22 0.42 19.83
N ILE A 29 -4.51 -0.42 20.60
CA ILE A 29 -3.38 -1.19 20.08
C ILE A 29 -3.83 -2.19 19.01
N LEU A 30 -4.95 -2.89 19.24
CA LEU A 30 -5.48 -3.85 18.27
C LEU A 30 -5.89 -3.15 16.97
N ASP A 31 -6.52 -1.97 17.08
CA ASP A 31 -6.87 -1.15 15.93
C ASP A 31 -5.64 -0.65 15.17
N ALA A 32 -4.62 -0.16 15.89
CA ALA A 32 -3.34 0.26 15.31
C ALA A 32 -2.71 -0.86 14.49
N LEU A 33 -2.69 -2.08 15.04
CA LEU A 33 -2.11 -3.24 14.42
C LEU A 33 -2.88 -3.67 13.18
N ALA A 34 -4.21 -3.69 13.24
CA ALA A 34 -5.07 -4.06 12.11
C ALA A 34 -4.93 -3.08 10.94
N ASN A 35 -4.99 -1.76 11.22
CA ASN A 35 -4.85 -0.74 10.19
C ASN A 35 -3.41 -0.69 9.62
N GLY A 36 -2.39 -0.82 10.48
CA GLY A 36 -0.99 -0.89 10.06
C GLY A 36 -0.70 -2.12 9.19
N ALA A 37 -1.22 -3.29 9.58
CA ALA A 37 -1.10 -4.51 8.81
C ALA A 37 -1.82 -4.42 7.45
N GLY A 38 -3.04 -3.87 7.41
CA GLY A 38 -3.78 -3.65 6.18
C GLY A 38 -3.08 -2.68 5.22
N TYR A 39 -2.54 -1.59 5.75
CA TYR A 39 -1.75 -0.64 4.98
C TYR A 39 -0.46 -1.28 4.44
N GLY A 40 0.28 -1.99 5.29
CA GLY A 40 1.49 -2.72 4.89
C GLY A 40 1.22 -3.77 3.82
N TYR A 41 0.17 -4.57 3.98
CA TYR A 41 -0.23 -5.59 3.01
C TYR A 41 -0.57 -4.99 1.64
N THR A 42 -1.29 -3.86 1.63
CA THR A 42 -1.63 -3.13 0.41
C THR A 42 -0.36 -2.63 -0.29
N LEU A 43 0.57 -2.03 0.47
CA LEU A 43 1.83 -1.52 -0.08
C LEU A 43 2.71 -2.65 -0.66
N ILE A 44 2.82 -3.79 0.03
CA ILE A 44 3.61 -4.94 -0.43
C ILE A 44 3.02 -5.50 -1.73
N SER A 45 1.69 -5.67 -1.79
CA SER A 45 1.00 -6.18 -2.97
C SER A 45 1.25 -5.29 -4.19
N ILE A 46 1.17 -3.97 -4.01
CA ILE A 46 1.43 -3.00 -5.09
C ILE A 46 2.92 -2.97 -5.44
N ALA A 47 3.82 -3.05 -4.46
CA ALA A 47 5.25 -3.05 -4.69
C ALA A 47 5.70 -4.21 -5.59
N ILE A 48 5.16 -5.42 -5.38
CA ILE A 48 5.45 -6.59 -6.21
C ILE A 48 5.14 -6.32 -7.69
N ILE A 49 3.96 -5.77 -7.98
CA ILE A 49 3.54 -5.46 -9.35
C ILE A 49 4.42 -4.34 -9.94
N ARG A 50 4.78 -3.32 -9.12
CA ARG A 50 5.62 -2.21 -9.56
C ARG A 50 7.05 -2.62 -9.84
N GLU A 51 7.62 -3.50 -9.04
CA GLU A 51 9.00 -3.98 -9.22
C GLU A 51 9.08 -4.84 -10.49
N LEU A 52 8.10 -5.73 -10.67
CA LEU A 52 8.00 -6.59 -11.84
C LEU A 52 7.84 -5.79 -13.14
N LEU A 53 6.94 -4.82 -13.18
CA LEU A 53 6.68 -4.02 -14.38
C LEU A 53 7.72 -2.91 -14.62
N GLY A 54 8.27 -2.35 -13.55
CA GLY A 54 9.22 -1.24 -13.62
C GLY A 54 10.64 -1.68 -13.97
N PHE A 55 11.12 -2.77 -13.37
CA PHE A 55 12.53 -3.19 -13.46
C PHE A 55 12.73 -4.62 -13.99
N GLY A 56 11.65 -5.36 -14.26
CA GLY A 56 11.72 -6.76 -14.73
C GLY A 56 12.34 -7.71 -13.71
N SER A 57 12.35 -7.31 -12.44
CA SER A 57 12.98 -7.99 -11.33
C SER A 57 11.99 -8.12 -10.18
N LEU A 58 12.14 -9.16 -9.37
CA LEU A 58 11.41 -9.31 -8.12
C LEU A 58 12.40 -9.62 -7.02
N LEU A 59 12.42 -8.79 -5.98
CA LEU A 59 13.34 -8.91 -4.85
C LEU A 59 14.82 -8.98 -5.29
N GLY A 60 15.16 -8.28 -6.36
CA GLY A 60 16.51 -8.27 -6.94
C GLY A 60 16.85 -9.46 -7.85
N ILE A 61 15.94 -10.42 -8.03
CA ILE A 61 16.11 -11.54 -8.97
C ILE A 61 15.46 -11.15 -10.31
N ARG A 62 16.27 -11.10 -11.38
CA ARG A 62 15.80 -10.74 -12.73
C ARG A 62 15.05 -11.93 -13.33
N ILE A 63 13.72 -11.81 -13.47
CA ILE A 63 12.84 -12.88 -13.96
C ILE A 63 12.52 -12.71 -15.44
N MET A 64 12.61 -11.48 -15.96
CA MET A 64 12.31 -11.18 -17.36
C MET A 64 13.56 -11.25 -18.25
N PRO A 65 13.43 -11.74 -19.50
CA PRO A 65 14.54 -11.86 -20.46
C PRO A 65 15.13 -10.49 -20.84
N GLU A 66 16.38 -10.48 -21.33
CA GLU A 66 17.20 -9.28 -21.58
C GLU A 66 16.58 -8.22 -22.52
N GLY A 67 15.50 -8.55 -23.24
CA GLY A 67 14.77 -7.64 -24.14
C GLY A 67 13.57 -6.91 -23.52
N TRP A 68 13.27 -7.07 -22.22
CA TRP A 68 12.15 -6.37 -21.59
C TRP A 68 12.44 -4.87 -21.42
N THR A 69 11.58 -4.03 -22.01
CA THR A 69 11.66 -2.58 -21.84
C THR A 69 11.11 -2.19 -20.48
N ASN A 70 11.97 -1.63 -19.64
CA ASN A 70 11.59 -1.14 -18.32
C ASN A 70 10.52 -0.04 -18.45
N TRP A 71 9.33 -0.27 -17.90
CA TRP A 71 8.27 0.73 -17.87
C TRP A 71 8.53 1.75 -16.76
N VAL A 72 9.41 2.71 -17.05
CA VAL A 72 9.79 3.80 -16.12
C VAL A 72 8.57 4.57 -15.61
N VAL A 73 7.52 4.68 -16.43
CA VAL A 73 6.23 5.31 -16.07
C VAL A 73 5.57 4.63 -14.86
N MET A 74 5.73 3.31 -14.71
CA MET A 74 5.16 2.56 -13.58
C MET A 74 5.93 2.79 -12.27
N SER A 75 7.20 3.21 -12.36
CA SER A 75 8.02 3.57 -11.19
C SER A 75 7.77 5.00 -10.70
N MET A 76 7.09 5.85 -11.48
CA MET A 76 6.76 7.21 -11.07
C MET A 76 5.42 7.28 -10.32
N ALA A 77 5.11 8.44 -9.73
CA ALA A 77 3.85 8.73 -9.03
C ALA A 77 2.58 8.32 -9.81
N PRO A 78 2.42 8.60 -11.13
CA PRO A 78 1.21 8.20 -11.86
C PRO A 78 0.97 6.69 -11.85
N GLY A 79 2.01 5.86 -11.99
CA GLY A 79 1.88 4.40 -11.94
C GLY A 79 1.36 3.89 -10.59
N ALA A 80 1.75 4.53 -9.49
CA ALA A 80 1.26 4.18 -8.16
C ALA A 80 -0.25 4.46 -8.02
N PHE A 81 -0.75 5.60 -8.52
CA PHE A 81 -2.18 5.93 -8.45
C PHE A 81 -3.04 4.95 -9.27
N PHE A 82 -2.61 4.57 -10.47
CA PHE A 82 -3.33 3.59 -11.28
C PHE A 82 -3.42 2.23 -10.60
N LEU A 83 -2.30 1.73 -10.03
CA LEU A 83 -2.29 0.45 -9.34
C LEU A 83 -3.13 0.45 -8.07
N VAL A 84 -3.11 1.54 -7.29
CA VAL A 84 -4.01 1.69 -6.14
C VAL A 84 -5.48 1.67 -6.60
N GLY A 85 -5.81 2.38 -7.68
CA GLY A 85 -7.18 2.38 -8.23
C GLY A 85 -7.66 0.99 -8.66
N ILE A 86 -6.82 0.23 -9.38
CA ILE A 86 -7.12 -1.15 -9.78
C ILE A 86 -7.21 -2.07 -8.56
N PHE A 87 -6.33 -1.90 -7.58
CA PHE A 87 -6.35 -2.69 -6.35
C PHE A 87 -7.64 -2.48 -5.54
N ILE A 88 -8.08 -1.21 -5.41
CA ILE A 88 -9.36 -0.88 -4.77
C ILE A 88 -10.53 -1.48 -5.56
N TRP A 89 -10.52 -1.36 -6.88
CA TRP A 89 -11.56 -1.98 -7.71
C TRP A 89 -11.63 -3.49 -7.49
N PHE A 90 -10.50 -4.18 -7.58
CA PHE A 90 -10.41 -5.63 -7.41
C PHE A 90 -10.89 -6.09 -6.02
N THR A 91 -10.42 -5.42 -4.97
CA THR A 91 -10.84 -5.73 -3.59
C THR A 91 -12.33 -5.48 -3.37
N ARG A 92 -12.90 -4.42 -3.94
CA ARG A 92 -14.35 -4.14 -3.87
C ARG A 92 -15.18 -5.15 -4.64
N THR A 93 -14.70 -5.58 -5.82
CA THR A 93 -15.36 -6.63 -6.62
C THR A 93 -15.35 -7.97 -5.89
N LEU A 94 -14.23 -8.37 -5.29
CA LEU A 94 -14.14 -9.60 -4.50
C LEU A 94 -14.96 -9.54 -3.22
N ALA A 95 -14.98 -8.39 -2.55
CA ALA A 95 -15.79 -8.18 -1.35
C ALA A 95 -17.29 -8.09 -1.65
N LYS A 96 -17.70 -8.15 -2.93
CA LYS A 96 -19.08 -7.98 -3.41
C LYS A 96 -19.81 -6.85 -2.67
N GLN A 97 -19.09 -5.75 -2.47
CA GLN A 97 -19.66 -4.52 -1.90
C GLN A 97 -20.36 -3.77 -3.05
N GLU A 98 -21.42 -4.38 -3.59
CA GLU A 98 -22.48 -3.69 -4.32
C GLU A 98 -23.45 -3.15 -3.27
N SER A 99 -23.24 -1.90 -2.88
CA SER A 99 -24.22 -1.10 -2.15
C SER A 99 -24.14 0.32 -2.67
#